data_AF-A0A9D4E8Q7-F1
#
_entry.id   AF-A0A9D4E8Q7-F1
#
_cell.length_a   1.000
_cell.length_b   1.000
_cell.length_c   1.000
_cell.angle_alpha   90.00
_cell.angle_beta   90.00
_cell.angle_gamma   90.00
#
_symmetry.space_group_name_H-M   'P 1'
#
loop_
_entity.id
_entity.type
_entity.pdbx_description
1 polymer ?
#
loop_
_entity_poly.entity_id
_entity_poly.type
_entity_poly.pdbx_seq_one_letter_code
_entity_poly.pdbx_strand_id
1 'polypeptide(L)'
;MINLPSQSGTALAVAGISATDPEGAAISYSIGCGSDSGYLTVDPTSGAVTMTAAFDLEVSAVNTHTLACTLTAADATGQSSGVPFNVIITDANDKLPVFNSASYPLYFTAGN
;
A
#
# COMPACT_ATOMS: atom_id res chain seq x y z
N MET A 1 -5.36 -3.01 -10.08
CA MET A 1 -4.02 -2.82 -9.47
C MET A 1 -4.02 -1.47 -8.78
N ILE A 2 -3.47 -1.39 -7.57
CA ILE A 2 -3.46 -0.16 -6.76
C ILE A 2 -2.01 0.17 -6.43
N ASN A 3 -1.55 1.39 -6.73
CA ASN A 3 -0.17 1.82 -6.53
C ASN A 3 -0.07 2.85 -5.40
N LEU A 4 0.74 2.59 -4.39
CA LEU A 4 0.91 3.45 -3.21
C LEU A 4 2.38 3.84 -3.03
N PRO A 5 2.69 5.11 -2.69
CA PRO A 5 4.03 5.48 -2.26
C PRO A 5 4.36 4.86 -0.89
N SER A 6 5.61 4.44 -0.66
CA SER A 6 6.12 4.18 0.69
C SER A 6 6.08 5.50 1.46
N GLN A 7 5.17 5.64 2.41
CA GLN A 7 5.14 6.81 3.29
C GLN A 7 5.22 6.34 4.73
N SER A 8 6.16 6.94 5.47
CA SER A 8 6.23 6.79 6.92
C SER A 8 4.99 7.44 7.56
N GLY A 9 4.06 6.63 8.07
CA GLY A 9 3.01 7.09 8.99
C GLY A 9 1.72 7.66 8.38
N THR A 10 1.39 7.40 7.11
CA THR A 10 0.13 7.90 6.51
C THR A 10 -0.82 6.78 6.10
N ALA A 11 -2.02 6.77 6.67
CA ALA A 11 -3.11 5.90 6.25
C ALA A 11 -3.59 6.32 4.85
N LEU A 12 -3.38 5.47 3.86
CA LEU A 12 -3.85 5.70 2.50
C LEU A 12 -5.13 4.91 2.25
N ALA A 13 -6.18 5.59 1.77
CA ALA A 13 -7.43 4.95 1.35
C ALA A 13 -7.22 4.26 0.00
N VAL A 14 -7.10 2.94 0.04
CA VAL A 14 -7.04 2.05 -1.10
C VAL A 14 -8.49 1.80 -1.53
N ALA A 15 -8.83 2.25 -2.75
CA ALA A 15 -10.14 2.22 -3.40
C ALA A 15 -11.22 1.32 -2.74
N GLY A 16 -12.38 1.90 -2.42
CA GLY A 16 -13.51 1.16 -1.86
C GLY A 16 -14.10 0.16 -2.87
N ILE A 17 -14.27 -1.08 -2.45
CA ILE A 17 -14.98 -2.10 -3.23
C ILE A 17 -16.39 -2.19 -2.66
N SER A 18 -17.41 -1.96 -3.48
CA SER A 18 -18.81 -2.09 -3.09
C SER A 18 -19.37 -3.44 -3.53
N ALA A 19 -19.93 -4.19 -2.59
CA ALA A 19 -20.80 -5.33 -2.85
C ALA A 19 -22.26 -4.92 -2.66
N THR A 20 -23.17 -5.62 -3.33
CA THR A 20 -24.62 -5.36 -3.23
C THR A 20 -25.32 -6.70 -3.05
N ASP A 21 -26.23 -6.76 -2.08
CA ASP A 21 -27.06 -7.93 -1.82
C ASP A 21 -28.45 -7.66 -2.44
N PRO A 22 -28.94 -8.49 -3.37
CA PRO A 22 -30.22 -8.27 -4.05
C PRO A 22 -31.42 -8.21 -3.07
N GLU A 23 -31.30 -8.88 -1.92
CA GLU A 23 -32.29 -8.94 -0.87
C GLU A 23 -32.14 -7.79 0.16
N GLY A 24 -31.09 -6.97 0.02
CA GLY A 24 -30.80 -5.82 0.89
C GLY A 24 -30.18 -6.17 2.23
N ALA A 25 -29.60 -7.36 2.37
CA ALA A 25 -28.89 -7.76 3.58
C ALA A 25 -27.66 -6.88 3.82
N ALA A 26 -27.32 -6.69 5.11
CA ALA A 26 -26.10 -5.99 5.49
C ALA A 26 -24.87 -6.82 5.07
N ILE A 27 -23.90 -6.15 4.45
CA ILE A 27 -22.66 -6.75 3.97
C ILE A 27 -21.52 -6.34 4.89
N SER A 28 -20.71 -7.33 5.28
CA SER A 28 -19.47 -7.14 6.02
C SER A 28 -18.26 -7.39 5.12
N TYR A 29 -17.27 -6.50 5.17
CA TYR A 29 -16.02 -6.62 4.43
C TYR A 29 -14.88 -7.12 5.31
N SER A 30 -14.01 -7.94 4.73
CA SER A 30 -12.77 -8.43 5.36
C SER A 30 -11.65 -8.51 4.33
N ILE A 31 -10.41 -8.35 4.77
CA ILE A 31 -9.21 -8.39 3.93
C ILE A 31 -8.20 -9.39 4.48
N GLY A 32 -7.59 -10.18 3.60
CA GLY A 32 -6.46 -11.04 3.94
C GLY A 32 -5.35 -10.92 2.90
N CYS A 33 -4.10 -10.77 3.34
CA CYS A 33 -2.94 -10.55 2.46
C CYS A 33 -1.82 -11.57 2.71
N GLY A 34 -2.17 -12.80 3.11
CA GLY A 34 -1.20 -13.84 3.43
C GLY A 34 -0.23 -13.43 4.55
N SER A 35 1.07 -13.51 4.28
CA SER A 35 2.15 -13.07 5.17
C SER A 35 2.06 -11.60 5.57
N ASP A 36 1.43 -10.78 4.74
CA ASP A 36 1.46 -9.33 4.84
C ASP A 36 0.14 -8.75 5.36
N SER A 37 -0.70 -9.59 5.97
CA SER A 37 -2.02 -9.21 6.51
C SER A 37 -1.96 -8.12 7.60
N GLY A 38 -0.78 -7.82 8.16
CA GLY A 38 -0.60 -6.74 9.14
C GLY A 38 -0.50 -5.33 8.53
N TYR A 39 -0.22 -5.21 7.23
CA TYR A 39 0.03 -3.92 6.58
C TYR A 39 -1.24 -3.23 6.11
N LEU A 40 -2.35 -3.97 5.94
CA LEU A 40 -3.62 -3.46 5.43
C LEU A 40 -4.77 -3.85 6.36
N THR A 41 -5.72 -2.95 6.50
CA THR A 41 -7.00 -3.17 7.18
C THR A 41 -8.13 -2.71 6.28
N VAL A 42 -9.34 -3.20 6.54
CA VAL A 42 -10.55 -2.75 5.85
C VAL A 42 -11.62 -2.37 6.85
N ASP A 43 -12.32 -1.28 6.58
CA ASP A 43 -13.53 -0.93 7.30
C ASP A 43 -14.66 -1.89 6.91
N PRO A 44 -15.22 -2.66 7.87
CA PRO A 44 -16.17 -3.72 7.58
C PRO A 44 -17.52 -3.23 7.06
N THR A 45 -17.81 -1.93 7.13
CA THR A 45 -19.10 -1.35 6.71
C THR A 45 -18.99 -0.62 5.37
N SER A 46 -17.93 0.17 5.19
CA SER A 46 -17.71 0.97 3.98
C SER A 46 -16.84 0.28 2.94
N GLY A 47 -16.12 -0.79 3.30
CA GLY A 47 -15.16 -1.45 2.42
C GLY A 47 -13.90 -0.63 2.17
N ALA A 48 -13.68 0.44 2.95
CA ALA A 48 -12.50 1.30 2.81
C ALA A 48 -11.24 0.58 3.31
N VAL A 49 -10.31 0.30 2.40
CA VAL A 49 -9.04 -0.34 2.75
C VAL A 49 -8.04 0.74 3.16
N THR A 50 -7.36 0.56 4.29
CA THR A 50 -6.36 1.49 4.83
C THR A 50 -5.07 0.76 5.17
N MET A 51 -3.95 1.41 4.88
CA MET A 51 -2.62 0.92 5.25
C MET A 51 -2.35 1.25 6.73
N THR A 52 -2.15 0.21 7.55
CA THR A 52 -2.00 0.33 9.01
C THR A 52 -0.58 0.59 9.47
N ALA A 53 0.39 0.03 8.74
CA ALA A 53 1.80 0.17 9.07
C ALA A 53 2.51 1.00 8.01
N ALA A 54 3.40 1.88 8.47
CA ALA A 54 4.38 2.54 7.61
C ALA A 54 5.18 1.46 6.88
N PHE A 55 5.08 1.42 5.56
CA PHE A 55 5.94 0.58 4.75
C PHE A 55 7.14 1.43 4.35
N ASP A 56 8.27 1.21 5.02
CA ASP A 56 9.54 1.85 4.70
C ASP A 56 10.36 0.89 3.80
N LEU A 57 10.30 1.16 2.49
CA LEU A 57 11.01 0.38 1.47
C LEU A 57 12.54 0.57 1.58
N GLU A 58 12.97 1.65 2.20
CA GLU A 58 14.37 2.07 2.29
C GLU A 58 15.13 1.21 3.30
N VAL A 59 14.45 0.71 4.34
CA VAL A 59 14.97 -0.31 5.27
C VAL A 59 15.21 -1.65 4.55
N SER A 60 14.40 -1.94 3.54
CA SER A 60 14.44 -3.21 2.81
C SER A 60 15.32 -3.19 1.55
N ALA A 61 15.88 -2.03 1.18
CA ALA A 61 16.68 -1.81 -0.04
C ALA A 61 16.01 -2.33 -1.33
N VAL A 62 14.68 -2.26 -1.39
CA VAL A 62 13.88 -2.69 -2.55
C VAL A 62 13.00 -1.53 -3.01
N ASN A 63 12.96 -1.29 -4.32
CA ASN A 63 12.26 -0.13 -4.88
C ASN A 63 10.74 -0.35 -5.00
N THR A 64 10.30 -1.60 -4.88
CA THR A 64 8.88 -1.98 -4.98
C THR A 64 8.58 -3.19 -4.11
N HIS A 65 7.40 -3.22 -3.50
CA HIS A 65 6.87 -4.39 -2.80
C HIS A 65 5.42 -4.64 -3.23
N THR A 66 5.04 -5.91 -3.46
CA THR A 66 3.69 -6.26 -3.91
C THR A 66 2.98 -7.09 -2.85
N LEU A 67 1.86 -6.58 -2.36
CA LEU A 67 0.95 -7.27 -1.46
C LEU A 67 -0.14 -7.95 -2.29
N ALA A 68 -0.20 -9.28 -2.21
CA ALA A 68 -1.28 -10.06 -2.81
C ALA A 68 -2.40 -10.25 -1.78
N CYS A 69 -3.52 -9.55 -1.98
CA CYS A 69 -4.63 -9.53 -1.05
C CYS A 69 -5.91 -10.08 -1.66
N THR A 70 -6.80 -10.59 -0.83
CA THR A 70 -8.17 -10.94 -1.18
C THR A 70 -9.10 -10.12 -0.30
N LEU A 71 -9.99 -9.35 -0.92
CA LEU A 71 -11.10 -8.72 -0.21
C LEU A 71 -12.32 -9.63 -0.30
N THR A 72 -12.93 -9.94 0.84
CA THR A 72 -14.12 -10.77 0.94
C THR A 72 -15.28 -9.95 1.47
N ALA A 73 -16.38 -9.93 0.72
CA ALA A 73 -17.67 -9.43 1.17
C ALA A 73 -18.53 -10.61 1.60
N ALA A 74 -19.16 -10.54 2.76
CA ALA A 74 -20.06 -11.56 3.28
C ALA A 74 -21.38 -10.93 3.72
N ASP A 75 -22.51 -11.54 3.39
CA ASP A 75 -23.82 -11.16 3.91
C ASP A 75 -24.08 -11.80 5.29
N ALA A 76 -25.17 -11.39 5.93
CA ALA A 76 -25.60 -11.97 7.20
C ALA A 76 -26.15 -13.41 7.08
N THR A 77 -26.33 -13.93 5.86
CA THR A 77 -26.86 -15.28 5.60
C THR A 77 -25.75 -16.32 5.39
N GLY A 78 -24.49 -15.88 5.32
CA GLY A 78 -23.31 -16.71 5.15
C GLY A 78 -22.83 -16.82 3.69
N GLN A 79 -23.47 -16.12 2.75
CA GLN A 79 -22.96 -16.01 1.39
C GLN A 79 -21.77 -15.06 1.39
N SER A 80 -20.70 -15.43 0.67
CA SER A 80 -19.53 -14.58 0.54
C SER A 80 -18.94 -14.64 -0.85
N SER A 81 -18.31 -13.54 -1.25
CA SER A 81 -17.58 -13.41 -2.51
C SER A 81 -16.26 -12.69 -2.27
N GLY A 82 -15.19 -13.25 -2.83
CA GLY A 82 -13.83 -12.76 -2.67
C GLY A 82 -13.25 -12.28 -4.00
N VAL A 83 -12.63 -11.11 -4.00
CA VAL A 83 -11.91 -10.57 -5.17
C VAL A 83 -10.42 -10.45 -4.83
N PRO A 84 -9.53 -11.15 -5.56
CA PRO A 84 -8.10 -10.97 -5.39
C PRO A 84 -7.65 -9.66 -6.04
N PHE A 85 -6.71 -8.96 -5.39
CA PHE A 85 -6.11 -7.74 -5.90
C PHE A 85 -4.68 -7.59 -5.41
N ASN A 86 -3.88 -6.88 -6.21
CA ASN A 86 -2.49 -6.56 -5.86
C ASN A 86 -2.39 -5.09 -5.47
N VAL A 87 -1.73 -4.83 -4.34
CA VAL A 87 -1.28 -3.51 -3.93
C VAL A 87 0.22 -3.45 -4.16
N ILE A 88 0.66 -2.49 -4.97
CA ILE A 88 2.07 -2.27 -5.27
C ILE A 88 2.49 -1.04 -4.48
N ILE A 89 3.43 -1.23 -3.56
CA ILE A 89 4.10 -0.16 -2.83
C ILE A 89 5.34 0.19 -3.64
N THR A 90 5.45 1.44 -4.06
CA THR A 90 6.59 1.98 -4.79
C THR A 90 7.37 2.94 -3.90
N ASP A 91 8.69 2.92 -4.01
CA ASP A 91 9.57 3.86 -3.32
C ASP A 91 9.11 5.30 -3.56
N ALA A 92 8.80 6.00 -2.49
CA ALA A 92 8.67 7.44 -2.51
C ALA A 92 10.07 8.05 -2.47
N ASN A 93 10.29 9.15 -3.18
CA ASN A 93 11.52 9.90 -3.03
C ASN A 93 11.44 10.78 -1.77
N ASP A 94 11.43 10.17 -0.58
CA ASP A 94 11.38 10.84 0.73
C ASP A 94 12.76 10.95 1.41
N LYS A 95 13.83 10.36 0.86
CA LYS A 95 15.21 10.71 1.25
C LYS A 95 15.68 12.00 0.60
N LEU A 96 16.10 12.94 1.45
CA LEU A 96 16.91 14.07 1.00
C LEU A 96 18.28 13.56 0.51
N PRO A 97 18.85 14.16 -0.55
CA PRO A 97 20.20 13.86 -0.98
C PRO A 97 21.19 14.07 0.17
N VAL A 98 21.96 13.04 0.51
CA VAL A 98 23.07 13.16 1.47
C VAL A 98 24.37 13.28 0.68
N PHE A 99 25.01 14.44 0.75
CA PHE A 99 26.36 14.59 0.22
C PHE A 99 27.35 13.86 1.12
N ASN A 100 28.16 12.96 0.56
CA ASN A 100 29.20 12.25 1.30
C ASN A 100 30.41 13.14 1.64
N SER A 101 30.40 14.40 1.22
CA SER A 101 31.44 15.38 1.49
C SER A 101 30.85 16.79 1.46
N ALA A 102 31.27 17.65 2.39
CA ALA A 102 30.88 19.05 2.42
C ALA A 102 31.52 19.90 1.30
N SER A 103 32.50 19.33 0.58
CA SER A 103 33.23 19.99 -0.50
C SER A 103 33.74 18.96 -1.52
N TYR A 104 33.59 19.28 -2.80
CA TYR A 104 34.18 18.52 -3.91
C TYR A 104 35.22 19.40 -4.63
N PRO A 105 36.49 18.98 -4.71
CA PRO A 105 37.50 19.77 -5.40
C PRO A 105 37.24 19.77 -6.91
N LEU A 106 37.26 20.96 -7.51
CA LEU A 106 37.20 21.14 -8.96
C LEU A 106 38.61 21.29 -9.52
N TYR A 107 38.90 20.59 -10.61
CA TYR A 107 40.13 20.75 -11.37
C TYR A 107 39.80 21.41 -12.71
N PHE A 108 40.40 22.57 -12.96
CA PHE A 108 40.34 23.20 -14.29
C PHE A 108 41.69 23.05 -14.95
N THR A 109 41.73 22.39 -16.11
CA THR A 109 42.89 22.42 -17.00
C THR A 109 42.74 23.62 -17.92
N ALA A 110 43.63 24.62 -17.78
CA ALA A 110 43.74 25.66 -18.79
C ALA A 110 44.31 25.02 -20.06
N GLY A 111 43.51 24.99 -21.14
CA GLY A 111 43.99 24.63 -22.47
C GLY A 111 44.96 25.73 -22.94
N ASN A 112 46.16 25.32 -23.32
CA ASN A 112 47.18 26.18 -23.94
C ASN A 112 47.05 26.08 -25.46
#